data_AF-A0A9Q0Q553-F1
#
_entry.id   AF-A0A9Q0Q553-F1
#
_cell.length_a   1.000
_cell.length_b   1.000
_cell.length_c   1.000
_cell.angle_alpha   90.00
_cell.angle_beta   90.00
_cell.angle_gamma   90.00
#
_symmetry.space_group_name_H-M   'P 1'
#
loop_
_entity.id
_entity.type
_entity.pdbx_description
1 polymer ?
#
loop_
_entity_poly.entity_id
_entity_poly.type
_entity_poly.pdbx_seq_one_letter_code
_entity_poly.pdbx_strand_id
1 'polypeptide(L)'
;MTLRFSVSKRGLLSKIKGNVGSISWSQKYTTTGMIFGLLVCYSSSEPTHAEAATQKNKVEDICNSSDIKFSHGKKVYTDYSITGIPGDGRCLFRSVAHGACLRSGKRAPSESLQRELADDLRSEVADEFIKRREETEWFIEGNFDTYVSQMRKPHVWGGEPELLMASHVLKMPITVYMDDKNARGLISIAEYGQEYGMENPIGVLYNGFGHYDALQFPGTRGGRSKL
;
A
#
# COMPACT_ATOMS: atom_id res chain seq x y z
N MET A 1 2.02 4.35 26.82
CA MET A 1 3.17 3.51 26.37
C MET A 1 4.09 4.37 25.53
N THR A 2 5.30 4.62 26.00
CA THR A 2 6.27 5.49 25.33
C THR A 2 7.09 4.65 24.36
N LEU A 3 6.86 4.78 23.06
CA LEU A 3 7.69 4.14 22.04
C LEU A 3 9.08 4.82 22.03
N ARG A 4 10.09 4.06 22.49
CA ARG A 4 11.50 4.42 22.41
C ARG A 4 12.09 3.73 21.18
N PHE A 5 12.52 4.50 20.19
CA PHE A 5 13.41 4.01 19.13
C PHE A 5 14.79 3.80 19.75
N SER A 6 15.25 2.55 19.84
CA SER A 6 16.61 2.24 20.30
C SER A 6 17.52 1.95 19.11
N VAL A 7 18.46 2.86 18.86
CA VAL A 7 19.53 2.69 17.86
C VAL A 7 20.52 1.64 18.36
N SER A 8 20.61 0.50 17.67
CA SER A 8 21.61 -0.54 17.94
C SER A 8 22.86 -0.33 17.08
N LYS A 9 24.00 -0.05 17.71
CA LYS A 9 25.34 -0.07 17.08
C LYS A 9 25.97 -1.45 17.22
N ARG A 10 26.36 -2.06 16.10
CA ARG A 10 27.40 -3.10 15.91
C ARG A 10 27.45 -3.36 14.39
N GLY A 11 28.56 -3.59 13.70
CA GLY A 11 29.94 -3.93 14.01
C GLY A 11 30.48 -4.59 12.73
N LEU A 12 31.64 -4.14 12.26
CA LEU A 12 32.30 -4.48 10.99
C LEU A 12 32.65 -5.98 10.84
N LEU A 13 32.57 -6.54 9.62
CA LEU A 13 33.37 -7.64 8.97
C LEU A 13 32.55 -8.22 7.79
N SER A 14 33.04 -8.81 6.70
CA SER A 14 34.24 -8.70 5.86
C SER A 14 33.93 -9.39 4.51
N LYS A 15 34.38 -8.77 3.41
CA LYS A 15 34.47 -9.24 2.00
C LYS A 15 34.59 -10.76 1.79
N ILE A 16 33.77 -11.32 0.88
CA ILE A 16 34.14 -12.47 0.03
C ILE A 16 33.68 -12.21 -1.41
N LYS A 17 34.57 -12.52 -2.35
CA LYS A 17 34.47 -12.35 -3.81
C LYS A 17 34.36 -13.74 -4.45
N GLY A 18 33.51 -13.91 -5.45
CA GLY A 18 33.43 -15.09 -6.31
C GLY A 18 32.71 -14.74 -7.61
N ASN A 19 33.23 -15.18 -8.74
CA ASN A 19 32.97 -14.66 -10.09
C ASN A 19 32.51 -15.80 -11.04
N VAL A 20 31.73 -15.44 -12.06
CA VAL A 20 31.48 -16.11 -13.36
C VAL A 20 30.65 -17.40 -13.41
N GLY A 21 29.67 -17.38 -14.33
CA GLY A 21 29.10 -18.57 -14.97
C GLY A 21 27.78 -18.28 -15.69
N SER A 22 27.83 -17.93 -16.98
CA SER A 22 26.66 -17.83 -17.87
C SER A 22 26.20 -19.22 -18.33
N ILE A 23 24.90 -19.50 -18.30
CA ILE A 23 24.31 -20.66 -19.00
C ILE A 23 23.05 -20.22 -19.74
N SER A 24 23.11 -20.32 -21.07
CA SER A 24 21.95 -20.28 -21.96
C SER A 24 21.29 -21.65 -22.03
N TRP A 25 19.97 -21.72 -22.07
CA TRP A 25 19.26 -22.92 -22.54
C TRP A 25 18.07 -22.53 -23.42
N SER A 26 18.18 -22.86 -24.70
CA SER A 26 17.11 -22.77 -25.69
C SER A 26 16.24 -24.01 -25.63
N GLN A 27 14.91 -23.86 -25.71
CA GLN A 27 14.06 -24.97 -26.15
C GLN A 27 12.89 -24.48 -27.00
N LYS A 28 12.86 -25.02 -28.22
CA LYS A 28 11.86 -24.79 -29.28
C LYS A 28 10.62 -25.65 -29.01
N TYR A 29 9.44 -25.13 -29.34
CA TYR A 29 8.26 -25.95 -29.63
C TYR A 29 7.63 -25.51 -30.95
N THR A 30 7.55 -26.47 -31.87
CA THR A 30 6.81 -26.43 -33.14
C THR A 30 5.48 -27.12 -32.94
N THR A 31 4.36 -26.54 -33.38
CA THR A 31 3.08 -27.26 -33.50
C THR A 31 2.48 -27.03 -34.88
N THR A 32 2.45 -28.12 -35.66
CA THR A 32 1.71 -28.28 -36.91
C THR A 32 0.22 -28.47 -36.61
N GLY A 33 -0.64 -27.86 -37.42
CA GLY A 33 -2.10 -27.91 -37.25
C GLY A 33 -2.78 -29.18 -37.77
N MET A 34 -4.05 -29.34 -37.39
CA MET A 34 -5.08 -30.09 -38.11
C MET A 34 -6.45 -29.44 -37.89
N ILE A 35 -7.27 -29.45 -38.94
CA ILE A 35 -8.64 -28.93 -39.06
C ILE A 35 -9.61 -30.12 -39.11
N PHE A 36 -10.78 -30.02 -38.45
CA PHE A 36 -12.15 -30.30 -38.94
C PHE A 36 -13.09 -30.79 -37.83
N GLY A 37 -14.29 -30.22 -37.77
CA GLY A 37 -15.42 -30.76 -37.01
C GLY A 37 -16.47 -29.71 -36.64
N LEU A 38 -17.30 -29.29 -37.61
CA LEU A 38 -18.55 -28.57 -37.35
C LEU A 38 -19.55 -29.56 -36.74
N LEU A 39 -19.95 -29.33 -35.49
CA LEU A 39 -21.14 -29.95 -34.89
C LEU A 39 -22.13 -28.84 -34.51
N VAL A 40 -23.21 -28.76 -35.27
CA VAL A 40 -24.37 -27.90 -35.01
C VAL A 40 -25.23 -28.60 -33.97
N CYS A 41 -25.32 -28.03 -32.77
CA CYS A 41 -26.34 -28.40 -31.78
C CYS A 41 -27.27 -27.20 -31.59
N TYR A 42 -28.46 -27.30 -32.18
CA TYR A 42 -29.60 -26.46 -31.81
C TYR A 42 -30.05 -26.86 -30.39
N SER A 43 -30.12 -25.88 -29.49
CA SER A 43 -30.86 -26.02 -28.23
C SER A 43 -31.49 -24.66 -27.92
N SER A 44 -32.79 -24.58 -28.20
CA SER A 44 -33.66 -23.51 -27.76
C SER A 44 -34.02 -23.75 -26.29
N SER A 45 -33.56 -22.87 -25.40
CA SER A 45 -34.08 -22.74 -24.05
C SER A 45 -34.59 -21.32 -23.83
N GLU A 46 -35.79 -21.24 -23.27
CA GLU A 46 -36.58 -20.03 -23.06
C GLU A 46 -35.94 -19.04 -22.06
N PRO A 47 -36.27 -17.74 -22.16
CA PRO A 47 -35.76 -16.73 -21.25
C PRO A 47 -36.46 -16.84 -19.90
N THR A 48 -35.72 -17.25 -18.86
CA THR A 48 -36.16 -17.06 -17.48
C THR A 48 -35.84 -15.63 -17.07
N HIS A 49 -36.88 -14.83 -16.91
CA HIS A 49 -36.82 -13.50 -16.35
C HIS A 49 -36.31 -13.58 -14.90
N ALA A 50 -35.11 -13.06 -14.65
CA ALA A 50 -34.66 -12.70 -13.31
C ALA A 50 -34.97 -11.21 -13.10
N GLU A 51 -36.05 -10.94 -12.36
CA GLU A 51 -36.46 -9.62 -11.94
C GLU A 51 -35.47 -9.11 -10.89
N ALA A 52 -34.56 -8.21 -11.29
CA ALA A 52 -33.72 -7.49 -10.36
C ALA A 52 -34.61 -6.53 -9.57
N ALA A 53 -34.82 -6.84 -8.29
CA ALA A 53 -35.48 -5.96 -7.34
C ALA A 53 -34.73 -4.61 -7.31
N THR A 54 -35.26 -3.65 -8.05
CA THR A 54 -34.84 -2.25 -7.94
C THR A 54 -35.40 -1.76 -6.61
N GLN A 55 -34.59 -1.80 -5.55
CA GLN A 55 -34.85 -1.00 -4.36
C GLN A 55 -34.68 0.47 -4.74
N LYS A 56 -35.78 1.07 -5.22
CA LYS A 56 -35.97 2.51 -5.21
C LYS A 56 -36.10 2.93 -3.75
N ASN A 57 -34.99 3.21 -3.08
CA ASN A 57 -35.01 4.03 -1.89
C ASN A 57 -35.24 5.47 -2.33
N LYS A 58 -36.53 5.81 -2.46
CA LYS A 58 -37.03 7.18 -2.46
C LYS A 58 -36.84 7.68 -1.02
N VAL A 59 -35.79 8.46 -0.78
CA VAL A 59 -35.69 9.23 0.46
C VAL A 59 -35.95 10.68 0.08
N GLU A 60 -37.08 11.16 0.56
CA GLU A 60 -37.54 12.53 0.47
C GLU A 60 -36.61 13.45 1.27
N ASP A 61 -36.36 14.64 0.73
CA ASP A 61 -35.61 15.75 1.33
C ASP A 61 -36.00 15.98 2.80
N ILE A 62 -35.02 16.19 3.71
CA ILE A 62 -34.76 17.45 4.46
C ILE A 62 -33.36 17.43 5.15
N CYS A 63 -32.54 18.41 4.76
CA CYS A 63 -31.48 19.21 5.42
C CYS A 63 -30.14 18.62 5.99
N ASN A 64 -29.06 19.16 5.39
CA ASN A 64 -27.71 19.40 5.92
C ASN A 64 -26.82 18.18 6.23
N SER A 65 -26.46 17.42 5.20
CA SER A 65 -25.34 16.48 5.24
C SER A 65 -24.63 16.56 3.89
N SER A 66 -23.31 16.76 3.89
CA SER A 66 -22.50 16.76 2.67
C SER A 66 -22.79 15.49 1.86
N ASP A 67 -23.35 15.63 0.66
CA ASP A 67 -23.57 14.50 -0.25
C ASP A 67 -22.28 13.69 -0.37
N ILE A 68 -22.26 12.49 0.19
CA ILE A 68 -21.09 11.62 0.14
C ILE A 68 -20.94 11.18 -1.31
N LYS A 69 -19.94 11.75 -1.98
CA LYS A 69 -19.63 11.41 -3.37
C LYS A 69 -18.92 10.05 -3.44
N PHE A 70 -19.32 9.24 -4.41
CA PHE A 70 -18.68 7.97 -4.73
C PHE A 70 -18.12 7.97 -6.14
N SER A 71 -17.03 7.24 -6.34
CA SER A 71 -16.43 6.95 -7.65
C SER A 71 -15.85 5.54 -7.62
N HIS A 72 -16.10 4.74 -8.66
CA HIS A 72 -15.71 3.32 -8.72
C HIS A 72 -16.15 2.50 -7.48
N GLY A 73 -17.30 2.86 -6.88
CA GLY A 73 -17.80 2.24 -5.65
C GLY A 73 -17.07 2.66 -4.37
N LYS A 74 -16.13 3.61 -4.44
CA LYS A 74 -15.33 4.09 -3.32
C LYS A 74 -15.70 5.52 -2.95
N LYS A 75 -15.60 5.86 -1.65
CA LYS A 75 -15.83 7.22 -1.16
C LYS A 75 -14.77 8.16 -1.76
N VAL A 76 -15.23 9.31 -2.23
CA VAL A 76 -14.39 10.39 -2.74
C VAL A 76 -14.11 11.36 -1.61
N TYR A 77 -12.83 11.70 -1.41
CA TYR A 77 -12.39 12.66 -0.41
C TYR A 77 -11.91 13.93 -1.09
N THR A 78 -12.47 15.07 -0.67
CA THR A 78 -12.14 16.41 -1.20
C THR A 78 -11.54 17.34 -0.16
N ASP A 79 -11.67 17.01 1.13
CA ASP A 79 -11.09 17.75 2.24
C ASP A 79 -9.89 16.98 2.80
N TYR A 80 -8.69 17.40 2.42
CA TYR A 80 -7.43 16.78 2.79
C TYR A 80 -6.27 17.76 2.65
N SER A 81 -5.14 17.42 3.26
CA SER A 81 -3.87 18.14 3.13
C SER A 81 -2.77 17.17 2.72
N ILE A 82 -1.90 17.62 1.82
CA ILE A 82 -0.76 16.85 1.32
C ILE A 82 0.51 17.54 1.83
N THR A 83 1.41 16.75 2.40
CA THR A 83 2.79 17.19 2.67
C THR A 83 3.70 16.55 1.65
N GLY A 84 4.33 17.37 0.81
CA GLY A 84 5.26 16.90 -0.20
C GLY A 84 6.48 16.22 0.42
N ILE A 85 6.81 15.04 -0.09
CA ILE A 85 7.94 14.22 0.32
C ILE A 85 9.03 14.29 -0.76
N PRO A 86 10.34 14.33 -0.40
CA PRO A 86 11.41 14.25 -1.38
C PRO A 86 11.30 13.00 -2.27
N GLY A 87 11.42 13.20 -3.59
CA GLY A 87 11.37 12.14 -4.62
C GLY A 87 12.66 11.35 -4.71
N ASP A 88 13.08 10.71 -3.61
CA ASP A 88 14.19 9.76 -3.56
C ASP A 88 13.66 8.33 -3.34
N GLY A 89 14.55 7.33 -3.32
CA GLY A 89 14.18 5.94 -3.05
C GLY A 89 13.54 5.69 -1.68
N ARG A 90 13.41 6.70 -0.82
CA ARG A 90 12.77 6.61 0.51
C ARG A 90 11.36 7.16 0.54
N CYS A 91 10.82 7.70 -0.56
CA CYS A 91 9.54 8.41 -0.57
C CYS A 91 8.41 7.67 0.18
N LEU A 92 8.24 6.36 -0.07
CA LEU A 92 7.27 5.51 0.62
C LEU A 92 7.47 5.51 2.14
N PHE A 93 8.69 5.17 2.59
CA PHE A 93 9.01 5.09 4.02
C PHE A 93 8.93 6.45 4.71
N ARG A 94 9.33 7.54 4.03
CA ARG A 94 9.19 8.91 4.54
C ARG A 94 7.73 9.28 4.72
N SER A 95 6.89 8.97 3.74
CA SER A 95 5.45 9.24 3.80
C SER A 95 4.79 8.50 4.96
N VAL A 96 5.08 7.20 5.11
CA VAL A 96 4.55 6.37 6.20
C VAL A 96 5.06 6.86 7.57
N ALA A 97 6.36 7.11 7.72
CA ALA A 97 6.93 7.62 8.97
C ALA A 97 6.38 8.99 9.36
N HIS A 98 6.15 9.86 8.38
CA HIS A 98 5.51 11.16 8.58
C HIS A 98 4.09 11.00 9.13
N GLY A 99 3.25 10.18 8.49
CA GLY A 99 1.91 9.90 8.95
C GLY A 99 1.87 9.23 10.34
N ALA A 100 2.79 8.30 10.61
CA ALA A 100 2.92 7.67 11.93
C ALA A 100 3.25 8.69 13.04
N CYS A 101 4.10 9.68 12.75
CA CYS A 101 4.41 10.77 13.69
C CYS A 101 3.15 11.59 14.02
N LEU A 102 2.42 12.03 12.99
CA LEU A 102 1.19 12.81 13.17
C LEU A 102 0.12 12.03 13.93
N ARG A 103 -0.08 10.75 13.58
CA ARG A 103 -1.02 9.85 14.26
C ARG A 103 -0.68 9.69 15.75
N SER A 104 0.61 9.69 16.08
CA SER A 104 1.10 9.61 17.46
C SER A 104 1.04 10.94 18.25
N GLY A 105 0.44 11.99 17.67
CA GLY A 105 0.37 13.33 18.26
C GLY A 105 1.70 14.08 18.27
N LYS A 106 2.71 13.60 17.54
CA LYS A 106 3.98 14.32 17.35
C LYS A 106 3.82 15.36 16.23
N ARG A 107 4.73 16.34 16.23
CA ARG A 107 4.82 17.31 15.13
C ARG A 107 5.26 16.61 13.83
N ALA A 108 4.89 17.20 12.70
CA ALA A 108 5.42 16.81 11.39
C ALA A 108 6.97 16.80 11.43
N PRO A 109 7.63 15.69 11.08
CA PRO A 109 9.08 15.61 11.07
C PRO A 109 9.69 16.51 9.99
N SER A 110 10.83 17.14 10.30
CA SER A 110 11.65 17.84 9.30
C SER A 110 12.17 16.86 8.24
N GLU A 111 12.59 17.36 7.08
CA GLU A 111 13.14 16.52 6.00
C GLU A 111 14.31 15.63 6.44
N SER A 112 15.19 16.17 7.31
CA SER A 112 16.31 15.43 7.90
C SER A 112 15.83 14.30 8.80
N LEU A 113 14.83 14.55 9.64
CA LEU A 113 14.26 13.55 10.54
C LEU A 113 13.44 12.52 9.76
N GLN A 114 12.72 12.93 8.70
CA GLN A 114 12.05 12.00 7.79
C GLN A 114 13.05 11.00 7.18
N ARG A 115 14.28 11.43 6.88
CA ARG A 115 15.32 10.56 6.33
C ARG A 115 15.71 9.48 7.33
N GLU A 116 15.97 9.88 8.56
CA GLU A 116 16.36 8.96 9.66
C GLU A 116 15.23 7.97 9.96
N LEU A 117 14.00 8.46 10.15
CA LEU A 117 12.84 7.61 10.42
C LEU A 117 12.52 6.67 9.25
N ALA A 118 12.74 7.09 8.02
CA ALA A 118 12.53 6.26 6.84
C ALA A 118 13.55 5.11 6.76
N ASP A 119 14.82 5.38 7.09
CA ASP A 119 15.87 4.37 7.09
C ASP A 119 15.69 3.37 8.26
N ASP A 120 15.26 3.85 9.43
CA ASP A 120 14.93 3.01 10.58
C ASP A 120 13.72 2.10 10.26
N LEU A 121 12.61 2.68 9.79
CA LEU A 121 11.41 1.93 9.42
C LEU A 121 11.70 0.88 8.34
N ARG A 122 12.51 1.24 7.33
CA ARG A 122 12.96 0.31 6.29
C ARG A 122 13.74 -0.87 6.85
N SER A 123 14.61 -0.63 7.83
CA SER A 123 15.34 -1.71 8.49
C SER A 123 14.38 -2.64 9.24
N GLU A 124 13.43 -2.08 9.99
CA GLU A 124 12.43 -2.86 10.72
C GLU A 124 11.50 -3.64 9.80
N VAL A 125 11.10 -3.07 8.65
CA VAL A 125 10.32 -3.76 7.61
C VAL A 125 11.07 -4.95 7.04
N ALA A 126 12.37 -4.80 6.76
CA ALA A 126 13.21 -5.91 6.31
C ALA A 126 13.36 -7.01 7.37
N ASP A 127 13.40 -6.65 8.67
CA ASP A 127 13.37 -7.62 9.77
C ASP A 127 12.01 -8.33 9.88
N GLU A 128 10.91 -7.60 9.69
CA GLU A 128 9.56 -8.17 9.75
C GLU A 128 9.29 -9.15 8.61
N PHE A 129 9.83 -8.91 7.40
CA PHE A 129 9.83 -9.91 6.32
C PHE A 129 10.46 -11.23 6.75
N ILE A 130 11.66 -11.18 7.33
CA ILE A 130 12.37 -12.40 7.79
C ILE A 130 11.54 -13.14 8.83
N LYS A 131 10.98 -12.39 9.79
CA LYS A 131 10.12 -12.93 10.84
C LYS A 131 8.86 -13.60 10.29
N ARG A 132 8.32 -13.08 9.19
CA ARG A 132 7.10 -13.56 8.53
C ARG A 132 7.37 -14.28 7.21
N ARG A 133 8.54 -14.91 7.07
CA ARG A 133 8.94 -15.52 5.80
C ARG A 133 7.90 -16.50 5.25
N GLU A 134 7.33 -17.33 6.12
CA GLU A 134 6.29 -18.31 5.75
C GLU A 134 5.03 -17.66 5.14
N GLU A 135 4.68 -16.46 5.59
CA GLU A 135 3.50 -15.71 5.12
C GLU A 135 3.80 -14.87 3.88
N THR A 136 5.06 -14.50 3.68
CA THR A 136 5.44 -13.43 2.73
C THR A 136 6.21 -13.91 1.51
N GLU A 137 7.02 -14.97 1.63
CA GLU A 137 7.96 -15.38 0.58
C GLU A 137 7.26 -15.72 -0.74
N TRP A 138 6.06 -16.29 -0.70
CA TRP A 138 5.34 -16.71 -1.90
C TRP A 138 4.91 -15.56 -2.82
N PHE A 139 4.77 -14.33 -2.30
CA PHE A 139 4.44 -13.13 -3.09
C PHE A 139 5.62 -12.20 -3.34
N ILE A 140 6.81 -12.55 -2.84
CA ILE A 140 8.03 -11.80 -3.15
C ILE A 140 8.60 -12.27 -4.48
N GLU A 141 8.80 -11.34 -5.40
CA GLU A 141 9.38 -11.63 -6.70
C GLU A 141 10.88 -11.94 -6.59
N GLY A 142 11.29 -13.08 -7.13
CA GLY A 142 12.69 -13.50 -7.18
C GLY A 142 13.17 -14.19 -5.90
N ASN A 143 14.45 -14.04 -5.59
CA ASN A 143 15.03 -14.66 -4.40
C ASN A 143 14.74 -13.80 -3.16
N PHE A 144 14.06 -14.37 -2.17
CA PHE A 144 13.65 -13.70 -0.94
C PHE A 144 14.81 -13.03 -0.20
N ASP A 145 15.89 -13.75 0.06
CA ASP A 145 17.03 -13.23 0.84
C ASP A 145 17.70 -12.06 0.12
N THR A 146 17.78 -12.12 -1.21
CA THR A 146 18.26 -11.02 -2.05
C THR A 146 17.31 -9.83 -1.98
N TYR A 147 16.01 -10.05 -2.10
CA TYR A 147 15.00 -8.99 -2.00
C TYR A 147 15.10 -8.24 -0.67
N VAL A 148 15.09 -8.96 0.46
CA VAL A 148 15.20 -8.36 1.80
C VAL A 148 16.53 -7.61 1.98
N SER A 149 17.64 -8.17 1.50
CA SER A 149 18.95 -7.51 1.54
C SER A 149 19.00 -6.21 0.73
N GLN A 150 18.35 -6.19 -0.45
CA GLN A 150 18.23 -4.98 -1.26
C GLN A 150 17.30 -3.96 -0.61
N MET A 151 16.18 -4.38 -0.02
CA MET A 151 15.20 -3.46 0.57
C MET A 151 15.79 -2.56 1.64
N ARG A 152 16.78 -3.06 2.41
CA ARG A 152 17.54 -2.27 3.39
C ARG A 152 18.32 -1.10 2.79
N LYS A 153 18.63 -1.12 1.49
CA LYS A 153 19.44 -0.08 0.84
C LYS A 153 18.58 1.14 0.54
N PRO A 154 18.92 2.34 1.00
CA PRO A 154 17.98 3.47 0.98
C PRO A 154 17.53 4.01 -0.39
N HIS A 155 18.18 3.60 -1.48
CA HIS A 155 17.81 3.98 -2.85
C HIS A 155 16.82 3.00 -3.50
N VAL A 156 16.56 1.85 -2.87
CA VAL A 156 15.60 0.86 -3.36
C VAL A 156 14.20 1.34 -3.03
N TRP A 157 13.32 1.29 -4.03
CA TRP A 157 11.94 1.72 -3.90
C TRP A 157 11.14 0.67 -3.14
N GLY A 158 10.26 1.12 -2.25
CA GLY A 158 9.26 0.26 -1.62
C GLY A 158 7.98 0.19 -2.46
N GLY A 159 7.15 -0.79 -2.16
CA GLY A 159 5.82 -0.93 -2.73
C GLY A 159 4.82 -1.55 -1.76
N GLU A 160 3.89 -2.31 -2.32
CA GLU A 160 2.83 -3.00 -1.58
C GLU A 160 3.35 -3.98 -0.52
N PRO A 161 4.35 -4.85 -0.79
CA PRO A 161 4.91 -5.73 0.24
C PRO A 161 5.44 -4.95 1.46
N GLU A 162 6.14 -3.83 1.22
CA GLU A 162 6.66 -2.97 2.28
C GLU A 162 5.55 -2.29 3.09
N LEU A 163 4.46 -1.87 2.45
CA LEU A 163 3.31 -1.26 3.13
C LEU A 163 2.62 -2.26 4.06
N LEU A 164 2.45 -3.50 3.60
CA LEU A 164 1.92 -4.58 4.43
C LEU A 164 2.81 -4.81 5.65
N MET A 165 4.12 -4.97 5.47
CA MET A 165 5.05 -5.18 6.59
C MET A 165 5.14 -3.95 7.51
N ALA A 166 5.12 -2.73 6.96
CA ALA A 166 5.14 -1.50 7.74
C ALA A 166 3.90 -1.40 8.65
N SER A 167 2.73 -1.86 8.19
CA SER A 167 1.53 -1.92 9.03
C SER A 167 1.75 -2.81 10.26
N HIS A 168 2.43 -3.96 10.10
CA HIS A 168 2.75 -4.88 11.18
C HIS A 168 3.85 -4.37 12.11
N VAL A 169 4.86 -3.68 11.58
CA VAL A 169 5.93 -3.04 12.36
C VAL A 169 5.34 -1.94 13.26
N LEU A 170 4.55 -1.04 12.67
CA LEU A 170 3.99 0.11 13.38
C LEU A 170 2.78 -0.25 14.25
N LYS A 171 2.12 -1.38 13.97
CA LYS A 171 0.81 -1.75 14.56
C LYS A 171 -0.25 -0.69 14.26
N MET A 172 -0.30 -0.27 13.00
CA MET A 172 -1.18 0.81 12.53
C MET A 172 -1.76 0.46 11.16
N PRO A 173 -3.06 0.72 10.92
CA PRO A 173 -3.61 0.60 9.57
C PRO A 173 -3.01 1.68 8.66
N ILE A 174 -2.78 1.31 7.40
CA ILE A 174 -2.25 2.18 6.35
C ILE A 174 -3.22 2.15 5.18
N THR A 175 -3.57 3.32 4.65
CA THR A 175 -4.44 3.45 3.48
C THR A 175 -3.73 4.24 2.40
N VAL A 176 -3.65 3.66 1.20
CA VAL A 176 -3.10 4.30 0.01
C VAL A 176 -4.23 4.97 -0.74
N TYR A 177 -4.04 6.24 -1.09
CA TYR A 177 -4.98 7.02 -1.87
C TYR A 177 -4.38 7.39 -3.22
N MET A 178 -5.23 7.65 -4.19
CA MET A 178 -4.84 8.17 -5.50
C MET A 178 -5.88 9.18 -5.98
N ASP A 179 -5.42 10.16 -6.78
CA ASP A 179 -6.28 11.14 -7.40
C ASP A 179 -7.18 10.50 -8.47
N ASP A 180 -8.49 10.68 -8.32
CA ASP A 180 -9.48 10.34 -9.33
C ASP A 180 -9.91 11.63 -10.04
N LYS A 181 -9.35 11.83 -11.22
CA LYS A 181 -9.59 13.02 -12.06
C LYS A 181 -11.05 13.20 -12.43
N ASN A 182 -11.81 12.11 -12.59
CA ASN A 182 -13.23 12.18 -12.92
C ASN A 182 -14.04 12.59 -11.69
N ALA A 183 -13.65 12.09 -10.53
CA ALA A 183 -14.28 12.42 -9.27
C ALA A 183 -13.84 13.77 -8.67
N ARG A 184 -12.75 14.37 -9.18
CA ARG A 184 -12.13 15.59 -8.61
C ARG A 184 -11.83 15.45 -7.12
N GLY A 185 -11.24 14.32 -6.74
CA GLY A 185 -10.89 14.03 -5.35
C GLY A 185 -10.14 12.70 -5.23
N LEU A 186 -9.75 12.36 -4.01
CA LEU A 186 -9.00 11.15 -3.73
C LEU A 186 -9.94 9.95 -3.50
N ILE A 187 -9.52 8.77 -3.95
CA ILE A 187 -10.14 7.49 -3.61
C ILE A 187 -9.10 6.58 -2.95
N SER A 188 -9.51 5.72 -2.01
CA SER A 188 -8.61 4.69 -1.47
C SER A 188 -8.38 3.60 -2.53
N ILE A 189 -7.15 3.15 -2.69
CA ILE A 189 -6.81 2.12 -3.68
C ILE A 189 -6.32 0.83 -3.04
N ALA A 190 -5.74 0.91 -1.85
CA ALA A 190 -5.31 -0.23 -1.05
C ALA A 190 -5.36 0.10 0.44
N GLU A 191 -5.58 -0.92 1.26
CA GLU A 191 -5.68 -0.84 2.71
C GLU A 191 -4.93 -2.01 3.33
N TYR A 192 -4.10 -1.72 4.32
CA TYR A 192 -3.25 -2.69 5.01
C TYR A 192 -3.39 -2.55 6.53
N GLY A 193 -3.22 -3.65 7.26
CA GLY A 193 -3.19 -3.63 8.71
C GLY A 193 -4.55 -3.41 9.37
N GLN A 194 -5.65 -3.82 8.71
CA GLN A 194 -7.01 -3.70 9.23
C GLN A 194 -7.17 -4.40 10.60
N GLU A 195 -6.35 -5.43 10.88
CA GLU A 195 -6.29 -6.11 12.17
C GLU A 195 -5.81 -5.22 13.33
N TYR A 196 -5.19 -4.06 13.04
CA TYR A 196 -4.79 -3.05 14.03
C TYR A 196 -5.82 -1.94 14.21
N GLY A 197 -7.01 -2.11 13.62
CA GLY A 197 -8.14 -1.18 13.67
C GLY A 197 -8.43 -0.54 12.32
N MET A 198 -9.58 0.14 12.25
CA MET A 198 -10.04 0.84 11.03
C MET A 198 -10.04 2.37 11.20
N GLU A 199 -9.74 2.85 12.40
CA GLU A 199 -9.80 4.26 12.72
C GLU A 199 -8.45 4.96 12.51
N ASN A 200 -8.54 6.18 11.96
CA ASN A 200 -7.42 7.09 11.77
C ASN A 200 -6.18 6.40 11.15
N PRO A 201 -6.31 5.81 9.93
CA PRO A 201 -5.18 5.16 9.27
C PRO A 201 -4.09 6.17 8.89
N ILE A 202 -2.87 5.66 8.74
CA ILE A 202 -1.80 6.41 8.09
C ILE A 202 -2.18 6.55 6.62
N GLY A 203 -2.47 7.78 6.20
CA GLY A 203 -2.76 8.10 4.80
C GLY A 203 -1.49 8.36 4.01
N VAL A 204 -1.33 7.68 2.88
CA VAL A 204 -0.29 7.98 1.89
C VAL A 204 -0.92 8.24 0.53
N LEU A 205 -0.42 9.22 -0.22
CA LEU A 205 -0.90 9.55 -1.56
C LEU A 205 0.06 9.00 -2.60
N TYR A 206 -0.42 8.13 -3.47
CA TYR A 206 0.32 7.61 -4.62
C TYR A 206 0.02 8.43 -5.87
N ASN A 207 1.07 8.88 -6.58
CA ASN A 207 0.93 9.74 -7.76
C ASN A 207 0.75 8.98 -9.10
N GLY A 208 0.79 7.64 -9.10
CA GLY A 208 0.71 6.82 -10.31
C GLY A 208 2.05 6.50 -10.99
N PHE A 209 3.15 7.12 -10.56
CA PHE A 209 4.47 7.03 -11.20
C PHE A 209 5.60 6.64 -10.22
N GLY A 210 5.28 5.94 -9.13
CA GLY A 210 6.29 5.46 -8.17
C GLY A 210 6.63 6.43 -7.03
N HIS A 211 5.88 7.52 -6.83
CA HIS A 211 6.11 8.45 -5.72
C HIS A 211 4.95 8.48 -4.73
N TYR A 212 5.32 8.67 -3.46
CA TYR A 212 4.38 8.75 -2.34
C TYR A 212 4.58 10.04 -1.56
N ASP A 213 3.48 10.76 -1.33
CA ASP A 213 3.42 11.91 -0.43
C ASP A 213 2.65 11.56 0.85
N ALA A 214 2.87 12.33 1.92
CA ALA A 214 2.14 12.13 3.16
C ALA A 214 0.76 12.81 3.07
N LEU A 215 -0.29 12.08 3.44
CA LEU A 215 -1.67 12.55 3.35
C LEU A 215 -2.30 12.66 4.75
N GLN A 216 -3.00 13.76 4.99
CA GLN A 216 -3.75 13.97 6.22
C GLN A 216 -5.16 14.45 5.90
N PHE A 217 -6.14 13.74 6.46
CA PHE A 217 -7.52 14.19 6.51
C PHE A 217 -7.75 15.06 7.75
N PRO A 218 -8.67 16.03 7.69
CA PRO A 218 -9.11 16.74 8.88
C PRO A 218 -9.55 15.72 9.92
N GLY A 219 -8.93 15.76 11.10
CA GLY A 219 -9.29 14.84 12.16
C GLY A 219 -10.76 15.03 12.54
N THR A 220 -11.52 13.94 12.59
CA THR A 220 -12.55 13.83 13.62
C THR A 220 -11.81 14.11 14.93
N ARG A 221 -12.07 15.26 15.55
CA ARG A 221 -11.43 15.61 16.82
C ARG A 221 -11.73 14.46 17.77
N GLY A 222 -10.73 13.59 18.00
CA GLY A 222 -10.76 12.65 19.09
C GLY A 222 -11.09 13.49 20.31
N GLY A 223 -12.23 13.20 20.93
CA GLY A 223 -12.72 13.96 22.07
C GLY A 223 -11.55 14.11 23.04
N ARG A 224 -11.18 15.35 23.35
CA ARG A 224 -10.33 15.60 24.51
C ARG A 224 -11.08 14.94 25.67
N SER A 225 -10.60 13.80 26.13
CA SER A 225 -10.98 13.30 27.44
C SER A 225 -10.51 14.37 28.40
N LYS A 226 -11.45 15.23 28.81
CA LYS A 226 -11.24 16.13 29.93
C LYS A 226 -11.14 15.19 31.13
N LEU A 227 -9.91 15.06 31.63
CA LEU A 227 -9.66 14.62 33.00
C LEU A 227 -10.43 15.53 33.97
#